data_AF-A0A1S8A7I2-F1
#
_entry.id   AF-A0A1S8A7I2-F1
#
_cell.length_a   1.000
_cell.length_b   1.000
_cell.length_c   1.000
_cell.angle_alpha   90.00
_cell.angle_beta   90.00
_cell.angle_gamma   90.00
#
_symmetry.space_group_name_H-M   'P 1'
#
loop_
_entity.id
_entity.type
_entity.pdbx_description
1 polymer ?
#
loop_
_entity_poly.entity_id
_entity_poly.type
_entity_poly.pdbx_seq_one_letter_code
_entity_poly.pdbx_strand_id
1 'polypeptide(L)'
;MPMSSGVQGAGPYRYHGLSGQDETLENSKQGAPWWSDGALGTFVGHAENLPYDAHTIAAAIAPRALVLDQGTADQFTNSKGTAVIVYPAAKRVYDFLGAGDKIAMSVRSGGHCDMSGFNSILPFVTHILQNTTLTKNYDDLGSYGSPMTTAYPWATAVPKAA
;
A
#
# COMPACT_ATOMS: atom_id res chain seq x y z
N MET A 1 4.53 -8.15 5.09
CA MET A 1 3.53 -7.53 5.99
C MET A 1 4.00 -6.12 6.33
N PRO A 2 4.03 -5.17 5.38
CA PRO A 2 4.35 -3.78 5.70
C PRO A 2 3.23 -3.18 6.56
N MET A 3 3.58 -2.55 7.68
CA MET A 3 2.63 -1.94 8.62
C MET A 3 3.02 -0.49 8.85
N SER A 4 2.10 0.45 8.63
CA SER A 4 2.36 1.89 8.79
C SER A 4 3.67 2.33 8.11
N SER A 5 3.93 1.83 6.90
CA SER A 5 5.28 1.94 6.31
C SER A 5 5.61 3.28 5.67
N GLY A 6 4.61 4.13 5.42
CA GLY A 6 4.84 5.47 4.86
C GLY A 6 5.47 5.50 3.47
N VAL A 7 5.97 6.68 3.10
CA VAL A 7 6.69 6.90 1.82
C VAL A 7 7.99 6.07 1.79
N GLN A 8 8.46 5.69 0.60
CA GLN A 8 9.53 4.69 0.41
C GLN A 8 9.18 3.26 0.88
N GLY A 9 8.03 3.06 1.53
CA GLY A 9 7.37 1.78 1.76
C GLY A 9 6.18 1.58 0.84
N ALA A 10 4.97 1.57 1.42
CA ALA A 10 3.70 1.39 0.72
C ALA A 10 2.90 2.70 0.52
N GLY A 11 3.39 3.83 0.99
CA GLY A 11 2.80 5.15 0.74
C GLY A 11 3.11 5.61 -0.69
N PRO A 12 2.12 6.15 -1.44
CA PRO A 12 2.35 6.62 -2.80
C PRO A 12 3.23 7.87 -2.82
N TYR A 13 4.17 7.92 -3.76
CA TYR A 13 5.05 9.07 -3.97
C TYR A 13 4.29 10.27 -4.54
N ARG A 14 3.35 10.04 -5.47
CA ARG A 14 2.61 11.12 -6.15
C ARG A 14 1.48 11.73 -5.33
N TYR A 15 0.92 10.97 -4.41
CA TYR A 15 -0.30 11.32 -3.68
C TYR A 15 -0.04 11.36 -2.18
N HIS A 16 1.06 11.99 -1.77
CA HIS A 16 1.68 11.91 -0.44
C HIS A 16 0.81 12.48 0.71
N GLY A 17 0.00 13.52 0.46
CA GLY A 17 -0.76 14.22 1.52
C GLY A 17 -2.21 13.80 1.75
N LEU A 18 -2.68 12.65 1.23
CA LEU A 18 -4.12 12.32 1.25
C LEU A 18 -4.70 12.09 2.66
N SER A 19 -3.87 11.77 3.65
CA SER A 19 -4.28 11.59 5.04
C SER A 19 -4.27 12.89 5.87
N GLY A 20 -3.89 14.04 5.29
CA GLY A 20 -3.88 15.35 5.95
C GLY A 20 -2.55 15.75 6.60
N GLN A 21 -1.63 14.80 6.81
CA GLN A 21 -0.21 15.05 7.08
C GLN A 21 0.62 14.61 5.87
N ASP A 22 1.84 15.12 5.77
CA ASP A 22 2.59 15.03 4.53
C ASP A 22 4.02 14.49 4.69
N GLU A 23 4.15 13.17 4.57
CA GLU A 23 5.45 12.50 4.43
C GLU A 23 5.77 12.33 2.94
N THR A 24 6.83 13.01 2.48
CA THR A 24 7.17 13.16 1.07
C THR A 24 8.53 12.57 0.77
N LEU A 25 8.89 12.44 -0.51
CA LEU A 25 10.23 11.98 -0.88
C LEU A 25 11.31 12.94 -0.33
N GLU A 26 11.04 14.23 -0.33
CA GLU A 26 11.94 15.29 0.12
C GLU A 26 12.27 15.16 1.60
N ASN A 27 11.23 15.15 2.47
CA ASN A 27 11.45 15.09 3.91
C ASN A 27 11.96 13.71 4.35
N SER A 28 11.57 12.65 3.64
CA SER A 28 12.05 11.29 3.90
C SER A 28 13.52 11.12 3.51
N LYS A 29 13.97 11.68 2.37
CA LYS A 29 15.41 11.68 2.03
C LYS A 29 16.22 12.62 2.93
N GLN A 30 15.63 13.69 3.45
CA GLN A 30 16.31 14.55 4.43
C GLN A 30 16.48 13.84 5.77
N GLY A 31 15.43 13.19 6.28
CA GLY A 31 15.42 12.55 7.59
C GLY A 31 16.09 11.17 7.63
N ALA A 32 16.00 10.42 6.53
CA ALA A 32 16.52 9.06 6.41
C ALA A 32 17.14 8.80 5.02
N PRO A 33 18.23 9.52 4.66
CA PRO A 33 18.85 9.41 3.34
C PRO A 33 19.32 7.99 2.97
N TRP A 34 19.58 7.15 3.97
CA TRP A 34 20.09 5.78 3.83
C TRP A 34 19.03 4.72 3.46
N TRP A 35 17.73 5.06 3.44
CA TRP A 35 16.67 4.10 3.06
C TRP A 35 16.70 3.72 1.57
N SER A 36 17.28 4.58 0.74
CA SER A 36 17.33 4.39 -0.72
C SER A 36 18.62 4.94 -1.29
N ASP A 37 18.92 4.53 -2.51
CA ASP A 37 20.13 4.96 -3.21
C ASP A 37 20.08 6.44 -3.65
N GLY A 38 21.16 6.87 -4.31
CA GLY A 38 21.26 8.20 -4.90
C GLY A 38 20.37 8.38 -6.13
N ALA A 39 19.97 7.31 -6.83
CA ALA A 39 19.16 7.39 -8.02
C ALA A 39 17.74 7.87 -7.69
N LEU A 40 17.11 7.31 -6.66
CA LEU A 40 15.83 7.83 -6.15
C LEU A 40 15.97 9.28 -5.66
N GLY A 41 17.13 9.65 -5.11
CA GLY A 41 17.43 11.01 -4.67
C GLY A 41 17.41 12.05 -5.80
N THR A 42 17.59 11.66 -7.07
CA THR A 42 17.51 12.57 -8.22
C THR A 42 16.09 13.07 -8.52
N PHE A 43 15.07 12.44 -7.92
CA PHE A 43 13.67 12.82 -8.05
C PHE A 43 13.13 13.68 -6.90
N VAL A 44 13.97 14.07 -5.94
CA VAL A 44 13.59 15.04 -4.89
C VAL A 44 13.11 16.34 -5.55
N GLY A 45 11.91 16.81 -5.19
CA GLY A 45 11.22 17.95 -5.80
C GLY A 45 10.45 17.63 -7.08
N HIS A 46 10.52 16.39 -7.57
CA HIS A 46 9.98 15.94 -8.85
C HIS A 46 9.45 14.49 -8.77
N ALA A 47 8.82 14.11 -7.65
CA ALA A 47 8.36 12.75 -7.40
C ALA A 47 7.35 12.24 -8.47
N GLU A 48 6.62 13.15 -9.11
CA GLU A 48 5.72 12.86 -10.23
C GLU A 48 6.41 12.29 -11.47
N ASN A 49 7.71 12.59 -11.65
CA ASN A 49 8.52 12.13 -12.76
C ASN A 49 9.09 10.72 -12.57
N LEU A 50 8.92 10.11 -11.39
CA LEU A 50 9.35 8.73 -11.15
C LEU A 50 8.73 7.78 -12.19
N PRO A 51 9.46 6.84 -12.81
CA PRO A 51 8.85 5.91 -13.76
C PRO A 51 7.98 4.84 -13.09
N TYR A 52 7.72 4.95 -11.78
CA TYR A 52 6.94 4.02 -10.98
C TYR A 52 6.29 4.73 -9.78
N ASP A 53 5.46 4.00 -9.03
CA ASP A 53 4.94 4.43 -7.73
C ASP A 53 4.83 3.22 -6.78
N ALA A 54 4.47 3.39 -5.51
CA ALA A 54 4.46 2.29 -4.53
C ALA A 54 3.58 1.08 -4.93
N HIS A 55 2.55 1.27 -5.77
CA HIS A 55 1.75 0.16 -6.28
C HIS A 55 2.53 -0.81 -7.17
N THR A 56 3.57 -0.36 -7.88
CA THR A 56 4.42 -1.25 -8.68
C THR A 56 5.32 -2.11 -7.79
N ILE A 57 5.81 -1.55 -6.68
CA ILE A 57 6.57 -2.28 -5.66
C ILE A 57 5.69 -3.37 -5.03
N ALA A 58 4.46 -3.02 -4.63
CA ALA A 58 3.50 -3.99 -4.12
C ALA A 58 3.15 -5.06 -5.16
N ALA A 59 2.93 -4.68 -6.42
CA ALA A 59 2.63 -5.61 -7.50
C ALA A 59 3.79 -6.57 -7.81
N ALA A 60 5.04 -6.15 -7.64
CA ALA A 60 6.23 -7.01 -7.84
C ALA A 60 6.32 -8.19 -6.86
N ILE A 61 5.49 -8.20 -5.81
CA ILE A 61 5.39 -9.32 -4.87
C ILE A 61 4.50 -10.44 -5.43
N ALA A 62 3.59 -10.13 -6.35
CA ALA A 62 2.69 -11.12 -6.94
C ALA A 62 3.46 -12.28 -7.61
N PRO A 63 3.00 -13.53 -7.51
CA PRO A 63 1.77 -13.99 -6.83
C PRO A 63 1.98 -14.40 -5.36
N ARG A 64 3.07 -13.97 -4.71
CA ARG A 64 3.30 -14.24 -3.27
C ARG A 64 2.37 -13.38 -2.41
N ALA A 65 2.04 -13.89 -1.22
CA ALA A 65 1.11 -13.20 -0.34
C ALA A 65 1.64 -11.85 0.18
N LEU A 66 0.77 -10.85 0.19
CA LEU A 66 1.04 -9.50 0.69
C LEU A 66 -0.16 -8.99 1.49
N VAL A 67 0.05 -8.63 2.75
CA VAL A 67 -0.91 -7.83 3.53
C VAL A 67 -0.27 -6.51 3.91
N LEU A 68 -0.95 -5.43 3.57
CA LEU A 68 -0.62 -4.04 3.93
C LEU A 68 -1.47 -3.65 5.15
N ASP A 69 -0.88 -2.99 6.14
CA ASP A 69 -1.60 -2.45 7.30
C ASP A 69 -1.44 -0.94 7.41
N GLN A 70 -2.55 -0.26 7.71
CA GLN A 70 -2.58 1.17 7.94
C GLN A 70 -3.51 1.53 9.11
N GLY A 71 -2.97 2.31 10.04
CA GLY A 71 -3.70 2.87 11.18
C GLY A 71 -4.33 4.23 10.83
N THR A 72 -5.62 4.39 11.09
CA THR A 72 -6.32 5.63 10.72
C THR A 72 -5.92 6.87 11.51
N ALA A 73 -5.29 6.70 12.69
CA ALA A 73 -4.75 7.81 13.47
C ALA A 73 -3.31 8.19 13.09
N ASP A 74 -2.67 7.43 12.20
CA ASP A 74 -1.34 7.72 11.68
C ASP A 74 -1.44 8.40 10.31
N GLN A 75 -1.59 9.72 10.34
CA GLN A 75 -1.74 10.49 9.11
C GLN A 75 -0.43 10.64 8.33
N PHE A 76 0.71 10.57 9.02
CA PHE A 76 2.02 10.82 8.43
C PHE A 76 2.35 9.76 7.38
N THR A 77 2.00 8.49 7.62
CA THR A 77 2.28 7.38 6.71
C THR A 77 1.32 7.27 5.53
N ASN A 78 0.47 8.27 5.31
CA ASN A 78 -0.49 8.35 4.22
C ASN A 78 -1.36 7.08 4.09
N SER A 79 -1.93 6.65 5.22
CA SER A 79 -2.87 5.53 5.33
C SER A 79 -3.96 5.53 4.26
N LYS A 80 -4.57 6.69 3.98
CA LYS A 80 -5.58 6.84 2.93
C LYS A 80 -5.02 6.55 1.54
N GLY A 81 -3.88 7.15 1.18
CA GLY A 81 -3.25 6.95 -0.13
C GLY A 81 -2.86 5.49 -0.36
N THR A 82 -2.35 4.81 0.66
CA THR A 82 -2.07 3.38 0.58
C THR A 82 -3.35 2.57 0.30
N ALA A 83 -4.42 2.82 1.06
CA ALA A 83 -5.67 2.07 0.98
C ALA A 83 -6.42 2.30 -0.35
N VAL A 84 -6.52 3.55 -0.82
CA VAL A 84 -7.37 3.89 -1.99
C VAL A 84 -6.62 3.93 -3.32
N ILE A 85 -5.28 3.91 -3.31
CA ILE A 85 -4.46 3.93 -4.53
C ILE A 85 -3.56 2.70 -4.60
N VAL A 86 -2.66 2.53 -3.63
CA VAL A 86 -1.58 1.54 -3.73
C VAL A 86 -2.11 0.12 -3.73
N TYR A 87 -2.94 -0.22 -2.75
CA TYR A 87 -3.59 -1.52 -2.64
C TYR A 87 -4.43 -1.87 -3.88
N PRO A 88 -5.45 -1.08 -4.27
CA PRO A 88 -6.34 -1.47 -5.36
C PRO A 88 -5.64 -1.52 -6.72
N ALA A 89 -4.63 -0.68 -6.95
CA ALA A 89 -3.80 -0.77 -8.16
C ALA A 89 -2.98 -2.06 -8.18
N ALA A 90 -2.30 -2.42 -7.08
CA ALA A 90 -1.56 -3.67 -6.98
C ALA A 90 -2.50 -4.89 -7.11
N LYS A 91 -3.70 -4.82 -6.52
CA LYS A 91 -4.71 -5.89 -6.60
C LYS A 91 -5.10 -6.21 -8.04
N ARG A 92 -5.12 -5.25 -8.97
CA ARG A 92 -5.37 -5.54 -10.40
C ARG A 92 -4.35 -6.50 -11.00
N VAL A 93 -3.09 -6.41 -10.58
CA VAL A 93 -2.04 -7.33 -11.04
C VAL A 93 -2.21 -8.71 -10.40
N TYR A 94 -2.55 -8.76 -9.12
CA TYR A 94 -2.86 -10.02 -8.44
C TYR A 94 -4.07 -10.73 -9.07
N ASP A 95 -5.16 -10.00 -9.34
CA ASP A 95 -6.36 -10.53 -9.99
C ASP A 95 -6.04 -11.05 -11.40
N PHE A 96 -5.24 -10.31 -12.19
CA PHE A 96 -4.77 -10.74 -13.50
C PHE A 96 -3.99 -12.06 -13.45
N LEU A 97 -3.18 -12.26 -12.40
CA LEU A 97 -2.39 -13.48 -12.19
C LEU A 97 -3.18 -14.61 -11.51
N GLY A 98 -4.49 -14.46 -11.28
CA GLY A 98 -5.32 -15.45 -10.60
C GLY A 98 -4.97 -15.63 -9.11
N ALA A 99 -4.31 -14.63 -8.51
CA ALA A 99 -3.86 -14.63 -7.12
C ALA A 99 -4.55 -13.53 -6.29
N GLY A 100 -5.73 -13.07 -6.72
CA GLY A 100 -6.46 -11.96 -6.08
C GLY A 100 -6.77 -12.15 -4.59
N ASP A 101 -6.75 -13.39 -4.11
CA ASP A 101 -6.91 -13.83 -2.72
C ASP A 101 -5.61 -13.71 -1.89
N LYS A 102 -4.47 -13.44 -2.52
CA LYS A 102 -3.15 -13.33 -1.88
C LYS A 102 -2.70 -11.88 -1.65
N ILE A 103 -3.56 -10.90 -1.86
CA ILE A 103 -3.31 -9.51 -1.47
C ILE A 103 -4.41 -9.02 -0.53
N ALA A 104 -4.04 -8.25 0.49
CA ALA A 104 -4.97 -7.76 1.50
C ALA A 104 -4.63 -6.35 1.98
N MET A 105 -5.66 -5.55 2.28
CA MET A 105 -5.56 -4.25 2.94
C MET A 105 -6.23 -4.29 4.31
N SER A 106 -5.42 -4.11 5.35
CA SER A 106 -5.88 -3.93 6.72
C SER A 106 -5.96 -2.44 7.04
N VAL A 107 -7.16 -1.87 6.93
CA VAL A 107 -7.47 -0.56 7.53
C VAL A 107 -8.01 -0.79 8.93
N ARG A 108 -7.42 -0.13 9.92
CA ARG A 108 -7.78 -0.30 11.33
C ARG A 108 -7.75 1.02 12.08
N SER A 109 -8.46 1.09 13.21
CA SER A 109 -8.25 2.15 14.18
C SER A 109 -6.85 2.04 14.81
N GLY A 110 -6.41 3.10 15.48
CA GLY A 110 -5.10 3.14 16.15
C GLY A 110 -4.03 3.88 15.33
N GLY A 111 -2.87 3.99 15.95
CA GLY A 111 -1.73 4.78 15.47
C GLY A 111 -0.59 3.94 14.91
N HIS A 112 0.57 4.60 14.81
CA HIS A 112 1.79 4.06 14.24
C HIS A 112 2.29 2.86 15.04
N CYS A 113 2.45 1.70 14.38
CA CYS A 113 3.05 0.49 14.94
C CYS A 113 2.47 -0.02 16.29
N ASP A 114 1.18 0.19 16.55
CA ASP A 114 0.53 -0.34 17.75
C ASP A 114 0.05 -1.82 17.60
N MET A 115 -0.44 -2.41 18.69
CA MET A 115 -0.91 -3.81 18.70
C MET A 115 -2.21 -4.07 17.98
N SER A 116 -2.99 -3.04 17.68
CA SER A 116 -4.14 -3.21 16.81
C SER A 116 -3.72 -3.61 15.39
N GLY A 117 -2.53 -3.18 14.93
CA GLY A 117 -1.95 -3.61 13.65
C GLY A 117 -1.69 -5.10 13.56
N PHE A 118 -0.97 -5.63 14.55
CA PHE A 118 -0.69 -7.07 14.60
C PHE A 118 -1.98 -7.89 14.62
N ASN A 119 -2.90 -7.54 15.52
CA ASN A 119 -4.19 -8.23 15.64
C ASN A 119 -5.02 -8.15 14.35
N SER A 120 -4.91 -7.05 13.62
CA SER A 120 -5.68 -6.78 12.42
C SER A 120 -5.20 -7.54 11.18
N ILE A 121 -3.89 -7.89 11.11
CA ILE A 121 -3.33 -8.68 10.00
C ILE A 121 -3.24 -10.17 10.30
N LEU A 122 -3.19 -10.56 11.58
CA LEU A 122 -2.99 -11.95 12.01
C LEU A 122 -3.93 -12.95 11.32
N PRO A 123 -5.24 -12.68 11.14
CA PRO A 123 -6.14 -13.62 10.45
C PRO A 123 -5.73 -13.92 9.01
N PHE A 124 -5.21 -12.93 8.27
CA PHE A 124 -4.70 -13.16 6.92
C PHE A 124 -3.40 -13.96 6.94
N VAL A 125 -2.52 -13.66 7.90
CA VAL A 125 -1.25 -14.37 8.06
C VAL A 125 -1.48 -15.85 8.36
N THR A 126 -2.37 -16.17 9.31
CA THR A 126 -2.70 -17.57 9.64
C THR A 126 -3.46 -18.25 8.50
N HIS A 127 -4.27 -17.52 7.74
CA HIS A 127 -4.90 -18.06 6.53
C HIS A 127 -3.85 -18.52 5.51
N ILE A 128 -2.87 -17.65 5.20
CA ILE A 128 -1.81 -17.96 4.24
C ILE A 128 -0.86 -19.06 4.74
N LEU A 129 -0.44 -19.02 6.00
CA LEU A 129 0.62 -19.90 6.52
C LEU A 129 0.11 -21.19 7.14
N GLN A 130 -1.14 -21.22 7.60
CA GLN A 130 -1.72 -22.32 8.38
C GLN A 130 -3.07 -22.80 7.82
N ASN A 131 -3.53 -22.24 6.70
CA ASN A 131 -4.80 -22.59 6.05
C ASN A 131 -6.02 -22.43 6.97
N THR A 132 -5.99 -21.45 7.88
CA THR A 132 -7.15 -21.12 8.72
C THR A 132 -8.24 -20.43 7.91
N THR A 133 -9.50 -20.57 8.30
CA THR A 133 -10.61 -19.84 7.68
C THR A 133 -10.45 -18.33 7.83
N LEU A 134 -10.53 -17.60 6.72
CA LEU A 134 -10.50 -16.14 6.70
C LEU A 134 -11.92 -15.57 6.80
N THR A 135 -12.22 -14.86 7.89
CA THR A 135 -13.56 -14.27 8.13
C THR A 135 -13.60 -12.76 7.93
N LYS A 136 -12.46 -12.08 7.99
CA LYS A 136 -12.35 -10.64 7.77
C LYS A 136 -12.27 -10.34 6.27
N ASN A 137 -13.05 -9.36 5.82
CA ASN A 137 -12.95 -8.79 4.47
C ASN A 137 -11.77 -7.79 4.42
N TYR A 138 -10.74 -8.10 3.63
CA TYR A 138 -9.57 -7.23 3.44
C TYR A 138 -9.66 -6.32 2.21
N ASP A 139 -10.78 -6.35 1.49
CA ASP A 139 -11.12 -5.37 0.45
C ASP A 139 -11.92 -4.17 1.02
N ASP A 140 -12.35 -4.23 2.28
CA ASP A 140 -13.03 -3.14 2.95
C ASP A 140 -12.02 -2.05 3.40
N LEU A 141 -12.09 -0.90 2.74
CA LEU A 141 -11.22 0.26 3.02
C LEU A 141 -11.75 1.16 4.15
N GLY A 142 -12.85 0.76 4.80
CA GLY A 142 -13.45 1.46 5.94
C GLY A 142 -13.83 2.90 5.61
N SER A 143 -13.45 3.84 6.49
CA SER A 143 -13.78 5.25 6.36
C SER A 143 -13.09 5.96 5.20
N TYR A 144 -12.10 5.34 4.54
CA TYR A 144 -11.45 5.91 3.37
C TYR A 144 -12.29 5.80 2.09
N GLY A 145 -13.35 4.99 2.11
CA GLY A 145 -14.31 4.90 1.03
C GLY A 145 -13.84 4.04 -0.14
N SER A 146 -13.95 4.55 -1.35
CA SER A 146 -13.73 3.77 -2.57
C SER A 146 -12.33 3.98 -3.16
N PRO A 147 -11.84 3.00 -3.96
CA PRO A 147 -10.60 3.16 -4.69
C PRO A 147 -10.60 4.39 -5.61
N MET A 148 -9.50 5.14 -5.63
CA MET A 148 -9.29 6.30 -6.49
C MET A 148 -8.75 5.88 -7.86
N THR A 149 -9.63 5.37 -8.72
CA THR A 149 -9.26 4.77 -10.01
C THR A 149 -8.58 5.74 -10.99
N THR A 150 -8.78 7.05 -10.83
CA THR A 150 -8.08 8.09 -11.60
C THR A 150 -6.57 8.10 -11.36
N ALA A 151 -6.09 7.54 -10.25
CA ALA A 151 -4.66 7.43 -9.95
C ALA A 151 -3.96 6.26 -10.67
N TYR A 152 -4.73 5.32 -11.24
CA TYR A 152 -4.22 4.15 -11.97
C TYR A 152 -5.15 3.79 -13.15
N PRO A 153 -5.31 4.71 -14.12
CA PRO A 153 -6.34 4.59 -15.18
C PRO A 153 -6.14 3.37 -16.09
N TRP A 154 -4.92 2.83 -16.15
CA TRP A 154 -4.58 1.61 -16.88
C TRP A 154 -5.38 0.37 -16.42
N ALA A 155 -5.96 0.39 -15.21
CA ALA A 155 -6.78 -0.72 -14.70
C ALA A 155 -8.04 -1.02 -15.54
N THR A 156 -8.43 -0.11 -16.44
CA THR A 156 -9.52 -0.33 -17.42
C THR A 156 -9.08 -1.18 -18.62
N ALA A 157 -7.77 -1.36 -18.81
CA ALA A 157 -7.17 -2.03 -19.96
C ALA A 157 -6.33 -3.27 -19.54
N VAL A 158 -6.67 -3.89 -18.40
CA VAL A 158 -5.99 -5.11 -17.94
C VAL A 158 -6.21 -6.22 -18.98
N PRO A 159 -5.15 -6.89 -19.47
CA PRO A 159 -5.29 -7.99 -20.41
C PRO A 159 -6.14 -9.13 -19.84
N LYS A 160 -6.76 -9.91 -20.71
CA LYS A 160 -7.39 -11.17 -20.26
C LYS A 160 -6.30 -12.16 -19.87
N ALA A 161 -6.51 -12.87 -18.77
CA ALA A 161 -5.68 -14.03 -18.44
C ALA A 161 -5.72 -15.03 -19.62
N ALA A 162 -4.55 -15.60 -19.94
CA ALA A 162 -4.38 -16.56 -21.04
C ALA A 162 -5.06 -17.90 -20.73
#